data_AF-A0A1W6CVK8-F1
#
_entry.id   AF-A0A1W6CVK8-F1
#
_cell.length_a   1.000
_cell.length_b   1.000
_cell.length_c   1.000
_cell.angle_alpha   90.00
_cell.angle_beta   90.00
_cell.angle_gamma   90.00
#
_symmetry.space_group_name_H-M   'P 1'
#
loop_
_entity.id
_entity.type
_entity.pdbx_description
1 polymer ?
#
loop_
_entity_poly.entity_id
_entity_poly.type
_entity_poly.pdbx_seq_one_letter_code
_entity_poly.pdbx_strand_id
1 'polypeptide(L)'
;MADPFPPSEARERRIGAIVSGALHAALIGALALGGALFRAPQSPAIRMAPVETMSVADFEAMAAASRGAGPVSDAASATPAQPRPPAVEIVPGGPAAMAPPAPDPDPTALPAPALSGEAAPNLSDLQVPQTPVAVATVAPVPQSPPQAEDALTGQAVAALAGPPPAAAAPALNAPDTAAEQPAVPAPAPALTTSDAPFRVAAARQRLAARQAAEAAAAQERAAAAERQAEAERQAEAERQAEAQRQAEAERQAEEQRIAAEAAARRAAERAAAEAAARAAERAEAEARAREEAERQAALEAEAQAAEAARRQAIAEAEEQREAEEQRKAEEQRKAEQQRAAQRRAEQQRAAERRRAAEEAAAAAAAEERARAAEDARARAAAEAREQAEAPRQAPDEADPLTRALAEAMAAAPEGAGADGGAGRAPQGPPLSRGEKEGLRLQIEACWNIGSLSREAQRTSVSLSFTLTPEGMPEADSIRMVGAEGGSDAAAGQAFEAARRAILRCALQNNGYQLPPEKYERWRQTIIDFRPQGGPSIR
;
A
#
# COMPACT_ATOMS: atom_id res chain seq x y z
N MET A 1 -45.87 69.15 12.90
CA MET A 1 -45.77 68.42 11.63
C MET A 1 -45.25 67.04 11.97
N ALA A 2 -45.97 65.98 11.58
CA ALA A 2 -45.53 64.60 11.80
C ALA A 2 -44.64 64.16 10.62
N ASP A 3 -43.56 63.47 10.91
CA ASP A 3 -42.58 63.02 9.91
C ASP A 3 -43.11 61.79 9.15
N PRO A 4 -43.26 61.83 7.80
CA PRO A 4 -43.92 60.76 7.05
C PRO A 4 -43.01 59.59 6.67
N PHE A 5 -41.72 59.59 7.04
CA PHE A 5 -40.77 58.55 6.62
C PHE A 5 -40.35 57.61 7.78
N PRO A 6 -40.75 56.32 7.77
CA PRO A 6 -40.26 55.36 8.75
C PRO A 6 -38.79 54.99 8.50
N PRO A 7 -38.00 54.67 9.55
CA PRO A 7 -36.57 54.41 9.43
C PRO A 7 -36.26 53.19 8.54
N SER A 8 -35.22 53.32 7.71
CA SER A 8 -34.78 52.33 6.72
C SER A 8 -34.53 50.93 7.30
N GLU A 9 -34.02 50.85 8.53
CA GLU A 9 -33.77 49.59 9.23
C GLU A 9 -35.00 48.66 9.29
N ALA A 10 -36.20 49.23 9.43
CA ALA A 10 -37.44 48.43 9.51
C ALA A 10 -37.77 47.75 8.18
N ARG A 11 -37.30 48.32 7.05
CA ARG A 11 -37.47 47.77 5.71
C ARG A 11 -36.42 46.69 5.42
N GLU A 12 -35.17 46.93 5.80
CA GLU A 12 -34.06 45.98 5.62
C GLU A 12 -34.25 44.71 6.46
N ARG A 13 -34.60 44.83 7.75
CA ARG A 13 -34.91 43.67 8.60
C ARG A 13 -36.08 42.86 8.06
N ARG A 14 -37.10 43.52 7.47
CA ARG A 14 -38.26 42.85 6.86
C ARG A 14 -37.89 42.12 5.56
N ILE A 15 -37.05 42.72 4.72
CA ILE A 15 -36.52 42.07 3.50
C ILE A 15 -35.64 40.86 3.88
N GLY A 16 -34.72 41.01 4.85
CA GLY A 16 -33.88 39.92 5.33
C GLY A 16 -34.68 38.74 5.90
N ALA A 17 -35.74 39.01 6.67
CA ALA A 17 -36.64 37.98 7.17
C ALA A 17 -37.41 37.25 6.04
N ILE A 18 -37.86 37.97 5.02
CA ILE A 18 -38.54 37.37 3.85
C ILE A 18 -37.59 36.51 3.03
N VAL A 19 -36.37 36.99 2.75
CA VAL A 19 -35.36 36.24 1.98
C VAL A 19 -34.92 34.98 2.74
N SER A 20 -34.64 35.10 4.05
CA SER A 20 -34.28 33.95 4.89
C SER A 20 -35.43 32.93 4.99
N GLY A 21 -36.67 33.40 5.16
CA GLY A 21 -37.86 32.55 5.17
C GLY A 21 -38.08 31.81 3.85
N ALA A 22 -37.91 32.49 2.72
CA ALA A 22 -38.01 31.89 1.39
C ALA A 22 -36.93 30.80 1.16
N LEU A 23 -35.70 31.05 1.61
CA LEU A 23 -34.59 30.09 1.51
C LEU A 23 -34.88 28.82 2.32
N HIS A 24 -35.36 28.97 3.57
CA HIS A 24 -35.72 27.83 4.42
C HIS A 24 -36.92 27.06 3.88
N ALA A 25 -37.94 27.75 3.37
CA ALA A 25 -39.10 27.11 2.73
C ALA A 25 -38.69 26.30 1.48
N ALA A 26 -37.78 26.83 0.66
CA ALA A 26 -37.24 26.11 -0.49
C ALA A 26 -36.44 24.86 -0.08
N LEU A 27 -35.61 24.94 0.97
CA LEU A 27 -34.85 23.81 1.50
C LEU A 27 -35.77 22.70 2.04
N ILE A 28 -36.78 23.08 2.83
CA ILE A 28 -37.77 22.13 3.37
C ILE A 28 -38.59 21.48 2.24
N GLY A 29 -38.98 22.27 1.22
CA GLY A 29 -39.65 21.76 0.02
C GLY A 29 -38.77 20.76 -0.75
N ALA A 30 -37.48 21.05 -0.93
CA ALA A 30 -36.53 20.16 -1.59
C ALA A 30 -36.34 18.84 -0.82
N LEU A 31 -36.30 18.89 0.52
CA LEU A 31 -36.22 17.69 1.36
C LEU A 31 -37.50 16.84 1.29
N ALA A 32 -38.68 17.48 1.36
CA ALA A 32 -39.97 16.79 1.28
C ALA A 32 -40.19 16.13 -0.09
N LEU A 33 -39.83 16.82 -1.18
CA LEU A 33 -39.99 16.31 -2.54
C LEU A 33 -38.89 15.30 -2.91
N GLY A 34 -37.65 15.52 -2.45
CA GLY A 34 -36.53 14.59 -2.62
C GLY A 34 -36.76 13.24 -1.96
N GLY A 35 -37.38 13.21 -0.77
CA GLY A 35 -37.74 11.95 -0.09
C GLY A 35 -38.80 11.11 -0.82
N ALA A 36 -39.59 11.72 -1.71
CA ALA A 36 -40.59 11.02 -2.52
C ALA A 36 -40.02 10.46 -3.83
N LEU A 37 -39.04 11.16 -4.43
CA LEU A 37 -38.42 10.79 -5.72
C LEU A 37 -37.17 9.91 -5.58
N PHE A 38 -36.43 10.02 -4.47
CA PHE A 38 -35.20 9.27 -4.22
C PHE A 38 -35.35 8.25 -3.08
N ARG A 39 -36.45 7.49 -3.10
CA ARG A 39 -36.60 6.35 -2.18
C ARG A 39 -35.57 5.29 -2.55
N ALA A 40 -34.52 5.17 -1.73
CA ALA A 40 -33.46 4.18 -1.94
C ALA A 40 -34.10 2.78 -2.11
N PRO A 41 -33.69 2.00 -3.13
CA PRO A 41 -34.16 0.64 -3.28
C PRO A 41 -33.80 -0.12 -1.99
N GLN A 42 -34.78 -0.84 -1.43
CA GLN A 42 -34.55 -1.70 -0.27
C GLN A 42 -33.43 -2.67 -0.65
N SER A 43 -32.30 -2.61 0.05
CA SER A 43 -31.17 -3.51 -0.20
C SER A 43 -31.68 -4.95 -0.18
N PRO A 44 -31.42 -5.76 -1.21
CA PRO A 44 -31.92 -7.13 -1.24
C PRO A 44 -31.39 -7.85 -0.01
N ALA A 45 -32.30 -8.46 0.76
CA ALA A 45 -31.93 -9.21 1.96
C ALA A 45 -30.87 -10.24 1.58
N ILE A 46 -29.71 -10.19 2.26
CA ILE A 46 -28.57 -11.06 1.98
C ILE A 46 -29.03 -12.49 2.22
N ARG A 47 -29.33 -13.21 1.13
CA ARG A 47 -29.43 -14.67 1.16
C ARG A 47 -27.99 -15.17 1.28
N MET A 48 -27.60 -15.49 2.50
CA MET A 48 -26.45 -16.34 2.77
C MET A 48 -26.71 -17.68 2.07
N ALA A 49 -26.21 -17.86 0.86
CA ALA A 49 -26.05 -19.17 0.27
C ALA A 49 -24.98 -19.90 1.09
N PRO A 50 -25.21 -21.13 1.56
CA PRO A 50 -24.15 -21.89 2.21
C PRO A 50 -23.04 -22.12 1.19
N VAL A 51 -21.88 -21.52 1.42
CA VAL A 51 -20.64 -21.92 0.75
C VAL A 51 -20.22 -23.21 1.42
N GLU A 52 -20.79 -24.32 0.97
CA GLU A 52 -20.22 -25.63 1.23
C GLU A 52 -18.86 -25.64 0.55
N THR A 53 -17.80 -25.73 1.35
CA THR A 53 -16.45 -26.00 0.87
C THR A 53 -16.49 -27.32 0.12
N MET A 54 -16.14 -27.30 -1.18
CA MET A 54 -15.98 -28.52 -1.98
C MET A 54 -15.27 -29.59 -1.16
N SER A 55 -15.82 -30.79 -1.11
CA SER A 55 -15.18 -31.85 -0.34
C SER A 55 -13.80 -32.14 -0.94
N VAL A 56 -12.87 -32.62 -0.13
CA VAL A 56 -11.53 -33.00 -0.63
C VAL A 56 -11.65 -34.04 -1.76
N ALA A 57 -12.66 -34.92 -1.69
CA ALA A 57 -12.96 -35.88 -2.73
C ALA A 57 -13.42 -35.22 -4.06
N ASP A 58 -14.23 -34.16 -4.03
CA ASP A 58 -14.63 -33.43 -5.25
C ASP A 58 -13.44 -32.69 -5.88
N PHE A 59 -12.55 -32.14 -5.05
CA PHE A 59 -11.32 -31.51 -5.50
C PHE A 59 -10.35 -32.52 -6.12
N GLU A 60 -10.19 -33.70 -5.50
CA GLU A 60 -9.41 -34.81 -6.04
C GLU A 60 -10.01 -35.36 -7.34
N ALA A 61 -11.35 -35.42 -7.46
CA ALA A 61 -12.03 -35.82 -8.69
C ALA A 61 -11.76 -34.85 -9.85
N MET A 62 -11.83 -33.52 -9.63
CA MET A 62 -11.44 -32.54 -10.65
C MET A 62 -9.93 -32.58 -10.97
N ALA A 63 -9.08 -32.82 -9.97
CA ALA A 63 -7.64 -32.94 -10.16
C ALA A 63 -7.22 -34.26 -10.86
N ALA A 64 -8.01 -35.33 -10.75
CA ALA A 64 -7.85 -36.55 -11.52
C ALA A 64 -8.29 -36.35 -12.99
N ALA A 65 -9.45 -35.72 -13.19
CA ALA A 65 -9.97 -35.39 -14.51
C ALA A 65 -9.01 -34.49 -15.32
N SER A 66 -8.41 -33.47 -14.69
CA SER A 66 -7.44 -32.58 -15.34
C SER A 66 -6.10 -33.26 -15.68
N ARG A 67 -5.78 -34.39 -15.04
CA ARG A 67 -4.64 -35.26 -15.38
C ARG A 67 -4.99 -36.36 -16.40
N GLY A 68 -6.20 -36.33 -16.97
CA GLY A 68 -6.64 -37.29 -17.99
C GLY A 68 -7.00 -38.68 -17.45
N ALA A 69 -7.06 -38.86 -16.13
CA ALA A 69 -7.45 -40.12 -15.49
C ALA A 69 -8.91 -40.02 -15.02
N GLY A 70 -9.83 -40.57 -15.81
CA GLY A 70 -11.22 -40.77 -15.39
C GLY A 70 -11.34 -41.76 -14.22
N PRO A 71 -12.48 -41.79 -13.51
CA PRO A 71 -12.65 -42.62 -12.33
C PRO A 71 -12.55 -44.11 -12.67
N VAL A 72 -11.55 -44.79 -12.09
CA VAL A 72 -11.46 -46.24 -12.10
C VAL A 72 -12.28 -46.80 -10.94
N SER A 73 -13.32 -47.56 -11.26
CA SER A 73 -14.11 -48.30 -10.28
C SER A 73 -13.28 -49.44 -9.66
N ASP A 74 -13.57 -49.79 -8.40
CA ASP A 74 -12.99 -50.95 -7.69
C ASP A 74 -13.45 -52.30 -8.28
N ALA A 75 -12.97 -52.63 -9.50
CA ALA A 75 -13.28 -53.89 -10.17
C ALA A 75 -12.26 -54.29 -11.26
N ALA A 76 -10.94 -54.23 -11.01
CA ALA A 76 -9.95 -54.87 -11.89
C ALA A 76 -8.59 -55.16 -11.22
N SER A 77 -8.53 -56.18 -10.36
CA SER A 77 -7.24 -56.80 -9.98
C SER A 77 -6.71 -57.64 -11.14
N ALA A 78 -6.07 -57.00 -12.12
CA ALA A 78 -5.33 -57.66 -13.19
C ALA A 78 -4.04 -56.88 -13.50
N THR A 79 -2.91 -57.41 -13.07
CA THR A 79 -1.58 -56.82 -13.29
C THR A 79 -1.29 -56.70 -14.79
N PRO A 80 -1.12 -55.47 -15.35
CA PRO A 80 -0.69 -55.33 -16.74
C PRO A 80 0.79 -55.72 -16.86
N ALA A 81 1.10 -56.61 -17.80
CA ALA A 81 2.48 -56.97 -18.12
C ALA A 81 3.22 -55.75 -18.70
N GLN A 82 4.43 -55.47 -18.20
CA GLN A 82 5.23 -54.36 -18.71
C GLN A 82 5.59 -54.56 -20.20
N PRO A 83 5.49 -53.52 -21.04
CA PRO A 83 6.00 -53.59 -22.40
C PRO A 83 7.53 -53.65 -22.39
N ARG A 84 8.09 -54.63 -23.11
CA ARG A 84 9.53 -54.76 -23.33
C ARG A 84 10.01 -53.61 -24.23
N PRO A 85 11.11 -52.90 -23.91
CA PRO A 85 11.59 -51.82 -24.77
C PRO A 85 12.01 -52.37 -26.15
N PRO A 86 11.79 -51.62 -27.24
CA PRO A 86 12.24 -52.01 -28.56
C PRO A 86 13.77 -52.05 -28.63
N ALA A 87 14.31 -52.96 -29.43
CA ALA A 87 15.74 -53.02 -29.70
C ALA A 87 16.19 -51.76 -30.47
N VAL A 88 17.43 -51.33 -30.22
CA VAL A 88 18.02 -50.14 -30.85
C VAL A 88 18.26 -50.40 -32.34
N GLU A 89 17.45 -49.81 -33.20
CA GLU A 89 17.73 -49.70 -34.63
C GLU A 89 18.52 -48.41 -34.88
N ILE A 90 19.80 -48.55 -35.24
CA ILE A 90 20.70 -47.41 -35.47
C ILE A 90 20.42 -46.84 -36.86
N VAL A 91 19.69 -45.74 -36.93
CA VAL A 91 19.56 -44.92 -38.15
C VAL A 91 20.72 -43.90 -38.19
N PRO A 92 21.67 -44.00 -39.14
CA PRO A 92 22.75 -43.03 -39.25
C PRO A 92 22.23 -41.73 -39.89
N GLY A 93 22.28 -40.61 -39.16
CA GLY A 93 22.05 -39.26 -39.71
C GLY A 93 21.06 -38.35 -38.99
N GLY A 94 20.45 -38.77 -37.87
CA GLY A 94 19.58 -37.90 -37.07
C GLY A 94 20.35 -36.86 -36.23
N PRO A 95 19.79 -35.67 -35.96
CA PRO A 95 20.44 -34.64 -35.14
C PRO A 95 20.65 -35.13 -33.70
N ALA A 96 21.86 -34.94 -33.17
CA ALA A 96 22.22 -35.40 -31.84
C ALA A 96 21.43 -34.67 -30.76
N ALA A 97 20.73 -35.43 -29.91
CA ALA A 97 20.10 -34.89 -28.71
C ALA A 97 21.20 -34.46 -27.73
N MET A 98 21.32 -33.15 -27.49
CA MET A 98 22.19 -32.62 -26.43
C MET A 98 21.65 -33.05 -25.06
N ALA A 99 22.54 -33.60 -24.23
CA ALA A 99 22.22 -33.91 -22.84
C ALA A 99 21.90 -32.61 -22.06
N PRO A 100 20.99 -32.64 -21.06
CA PRO A 100 20.78 -31.51 -20.18
C PRO A 100 22.08 -31.18 -19.41
N PRO A 101 22.39 -29.90 -19.18
CA PRO A 101 23.56 -29.53 -18.38
C PRO A 101 23.43 -30.04 -16.94
N ALA A 102 24.56 -30.41 -16.35
CA ALA A 102 24.62 -30.83 -14.95
C ALA A 102 24.25 -29.68 -13.99
N PRO A 103 23.67 -29.96 -12.81
CA PRO A 103 23.34 -28.93 -11.83
C PRO A 103 24.60 -28.25 -11.27
N ASP A 104 24.51 -26.93 -11.11
CA ASP A 104 25.57 -26.04 -10.64
C ASP A 104 25.87 -26.27 -9.14
N PRO A 105 27.14 -26.46 -8.71
CA PRO A 105 27.45 -26.83 -7.33
C PRO A 105 27.39 -25.70 -6.27
N ASP A 106 27.14 -24.43 -6.63
CA ASP A 106 27.06 -23.32 -5.68
C ASP A 106 25.86 -22.38 -5.95
N PRO A 107 24.76 -22.46 -5.17
CA PRO A 107 23.57 -21.63 -5.37
C PRO A 107 23.72 -20.18 -4.85
N THR A 108 24.91 -19.78 -4.38
CA THR A 108 25.16 -18.47 -3.74
C THR A 108 26.13 -17.57 -4.50
N ALA A 109 26.77 -18.05 -5.57
CA ALA A 109 27.63 -17.24 -6.43
C ALA A 109 26.81 -16.43 -7.46
N LEU A 110 26.58 -15.13 -7.19
CA LEU A 110 26.03 -14.22 -8.20
C LEU A 110 27.07 -14.00 -9.32
N PRO A 111 26.74 -14.27 -10.61
CA PRO A 111 27.67 -14.03 -11.71
C PRO A 111 27.91 -12.54 -11.91
N ALA A 112 29.18 -12.16 -12.08
CA ALA A 112 29.54 -10.79 -12.45
C ALA A 112 28.98 -10.45 -13.85
N PRO A 113 28.51 -9.22 -14.10
CA PRO A 113 27.94 -8.85 -15.39
C PRO A 113 28.99 -8.90 -16.50
N ALA A 114 28.79 -9.81 -17.45
CA ALA A 114 29.61 -9.87 -18.65
C ALA A 114 29.34 -8.64 -19.53
N LEU A 115 30.24 -7.67 -19.50
CA LEU A 115 30.26 -6.52 -20.42
C LEU A 115 30.72 -6.95 -21.82
N SER A 116 29.92 -7.79 -22.47
CA SER A 116 29.99 -8.01 -23.92
C SER A 116 29.32 -6.83 -24.60
N GLY A 117 30.12 -5.93 -25.20
CA GLY A 117 29.59 -4.81 -25.97
C GLY A 117 28.71 -5.32 -27.11
N GLU A 118 27.47 -4.83 -27.18
CA GLU A 118 26.51 -5.22 -28.20
C GLU A 118 27.05 -4.82 -29.59
N ALA A 119 27.15 -5.81 -30.50
CA ALA A 119 27.66 -5.55 -31.84
C ALA A 119 26.68 -4.62 -32.57
N ALA A 120 27.20 -3.52 -33.12
CA ALA A 120 26.39 -2.51 -33.81
C ALA A 120 25.50 -3.17 -34.88
N PRO A 121 24.24 -2.71 -35.05
CA PRO A 121 23.29 -3.32 -35.98
C PRO A 121 23.84 -3.34 -37.40
N ASN A 122 23.70 -4.48 -38.06
CA ASN A 122 24.22 -4.67 -39.42
C ASN A 122 23.36 -3.89 -40.43
N LEU A 123 23.90 -2.78 -40.96
CA LEU A 123 23.22 -1.90 -41.91
C LEU A 123 23.43 -2.28 -43.38
N SER A 124 23.99 -3.47 -43.69
CA SER A 124 24.27 -3.87 -45.08
C SER A 124 23.04 -3.89 -45.98
N ASP A 125 21.86 -4.20 -45.45
CA ASP A 125 20.59 -4.20 -46.20
C ASP A 125 20.16 -2.80 -46.70
N LEU A 126 20.64 -1.73 -46.04
CA LEU A 126 20.36 -0.34 -46.44
C LEU A 126 21.37 0.21 -47.46
N GLN A 127 22.44 -0.54 -47.78
CA GLN A 127 23.49 -0.13 -48.72
C GLN A 127 23.38 -0.80 -50.09
N VAL A 128 22.40 -1.70 -50.28
CA VAL A 128 22.08 -2.26 -51.60
C VAL A 128 21.23 -1.26 -52.38
N PRO A 129 21.68 -0.73 -53.53
CA PRO A 129 20.87 0.16 -54.36
C PRO A 129 19.70 -0.62 -54.96
N GLN A 130 18.48 -0.32 -54.48
CA GLN A 130 17.25 -0.93 -54.98
C GLN A 130 17.00 -0.49 -56.43
N THR A 131 17.24 -1.39 -57.39
CA THR A 131 16.84 -1.17 -58.78
C THR A 131 15.31 -1.15 -58.87
N PRO A 132 14.68 -0.11 -59.45
CA PRO A 132 13.23 -0.01 -59.49
C PRO A 132 12.62 -1.11 -60.36
N VAL A 133 11.82 -1.99 -59.74
CA VAL A 133 11.01 -2.98 -60.44
C VAL A 133 9.83 -2.27 -61.09
N ALA A 134 9.77 -2.28 -62.42
CA ALA A 134 8.65 -1.72 -63.16
C ALA A 134 7.42 -2.65 -63.04
N VAL A 135 6.51 -2.32 -62.13
CA VAL A 135 5.21 -2.99 -62.02
C VAL A 135 4.31 -2.51 -63.17
N ALA A 136 3.96 -3.41 -64.08
CA ALA A 136 3.04 -3.11 -65.16
C ALA A 136 1.59 -3.07 -64.62
N THR A 137 1.06 -1.87 -64.40
CA THR A 137 -0.32 -1.66 -63.96
C THR A 137 -1.30 -1.97 -65.10
N VAL A 138 -1.84 -3.20 -65.12
CA VAL A 138 -2.96 -3.55 -66.02
C VAL A 138 -4.27 -3.09 -65.37
N ALA A 139 -4.75 -1.92 -65.77
CA ALA A 139 -6.08 -1.41 -65.39
C ALA A 139 -7.12 -1.82 -66.46
N PRO A 140 -8.28 -2.42 -66.09
CA PRO A 140 -9.34 -2.72 -67.04
C PRO A 140 -10.09 -1.47 -67.49
N VAL A 141 -10.30 -1.33 -68.80
CA VAL A 141 -11.17 -0.31 -69.42
C VAL A 141 -12.53 -0.96 -69.73
N PRO A 142 -13.67 -0.33 -69.44
CA PRO A 142 -14.98 -0.92 -69.74
C PRO A 142 -15.28 -0.90 -71.24
N GLN A 143 -15.82 -2.00 -71.77
CA GLN A 143 -16.39 -2.06 -73.13
C GLN A 143 -17.81 -2.62 -73.09
N SER A 144 -18.71 -1.94 -73.80
CA SER A 144 -20.10 -2.34 -74.04
C SER A 144 -20.19 -3.47 -75.08
N PRO A 145 -21.29 -4.25 -75.14
CA PRO A 145 -21.32 -5.52 -75.88
C PRO A 145 -21.62 -5.35 -77.39
N PRO A 146 -21.06 -6.21 -78.26
CA PRO A 146 -21.60 -6.45 -79.59
C PRO A 146 -22.72 -7.51 -79.56
N GLN A 147 -23.63 -7.44 -80.54
CA GLN A 147 -24.69 -8.43 -80.73
C GLN A 147 -24.20 -9.67 -81.50
N ALA A 148 -25.04 -10.71 -81.51
CA ALA A 148 -24.79 -11.99 -82.16
C ALA A 148 -24.82 -11.90 -83.70
N GLU A 149 -24.00 -12.71 -84.35
CA GLU A 149 -24.27 -13.33 -85.66
C GLU A 149 -23.72 -14.77 -85.70
N ASP A 150 -24.17 -15.55 -86.67
CA ASP A 150 -24.19 -17.02 -86.68
C ASP A 150 -22.90 -17.76 -87.12
N ALA A 151 -22.98 -19.10 -86.95
CA ALA A 151 -22.49 -20.13 -87.88
C ALA A 151 -21.20 -20.93 -87.58
N LEU A 152 -21.45 -22.14 -87.03
CA LEU A 152 -21.08 -23.46 -87.61
C LEU A 152 -19.64 -24.00 -87.55
N THR A 153 -19.61 -25.33 -87.37
CA THR A 153 -18.46 -26.28 -87.41
C THR A 153 -17.42 -26.12 -86.27
N GLY A 154 -16.86 -27.21 -85.73
CA GLY A 154 -17.13 -28.63 -85.95
C GLY A 154 -16.00 -29.52 -85.41
N GLN A 155 -16.35 -30.74 -85.00
CA GLN A 155 -15.47 -31.84 -84.60
C GLN A 155 -14.71 -31.74 -83.25
N ALA A 156 -14.75 -32.84 -82.52
CA ALA A 156 -14.10 -33.06 -81.24
C ALA A 156 -12.97 -34.08 -81.36
N VAL A 157 -11.97 -34.01 -80.47
CA VAL A 157 -11.12 -35.14 -80.09
C VAL A 157 -10.77 -35.10 -78.59
N ALA A 158 -10.85 -36.29 -77.98
CA ALA A 158 -10.18 -36.82 -76.79
C ALA A 158 -9.07 -35.99 -76.09
N ALA A 159 -8.82 -36.10 -74.77
CA ALA A 159 -9.46 -36.86 -73.67
C ALA A 159 -8.78 -36.48 -72.31
N LEU A 160 -9.09 -37.24 -71.25
CA LEU A 160 -8.37 -37.41 -69.97
C LEU A 160 -8.70 -36.44 -68.81
N ALA A 161 -9.62 -36.86 -67.93
CA ALA A 161 -9.45 -36.83 -66.47
C ALA A 161 -10.48 -37.79 -65.82
N GLY A 162 -10.04 -38.67 -64.92
CA GLY A 162 -10.92 -39.59 -64.17
C GLY A 162 -11.09 -39.16 -62.70
N PRO A 163 -12.24 -39.43 -62.05
CA PRO A 163 -12.45 -39.15 -60.64
C PRO A 163 -11.93 -40.27 -59.70
N PRO A 164 -11.68 -39.98 -58.41
CA PRO A 164 -11.13 -40.93 -57.43
C PRO A 164 -12.17 -41.94 -56.87
N PRO A 165 -11.72 -43.03 -56.21
CA PRO A 165 -12.61 -44.10 -55.75
C PRO A 165 -13.41 -43.75 -54.50
N ALA A 166 -14.70 -44.08 -54.50
CA ALA A 166 -15.55 -44.06 -53.31
C ALA A 166 -15.41 -45.37 -52.49
N ALA A 167 -15.48 -45.25 -51.17
CA ALA A 167 -15.26 -46.35 -50.23
C ALA A 167 -16.41 -47.37 -50.16
N ALA A 168 -16.08 -48.57 -49.69
CA ALA A 168 -17.01 -49.69 -49.58
C ALA A 168 -18.11 -49.48 -48.51
N ALA A 169 -19.32 -49.94 -48.83
CA ALA A 169 -20.35 -50.25 -47.85
C ALA A 169 -20.43 -51.79 -47.68
N PRO A 170 -20.56 -52.31 -46.44
CA PRO A 170 -20.59 -53.75 -46.19
C PRO A 170 -21.95 -54.36 -46.57
N ALA A 171 -21.92 -55.51 -47.23
CA ALA A 171 -23.11 -56.35 -47.42
C ALA A 171 -23.37 -57.17 -46.15
N LEU A 172 -24.59 -57.10 -45.60
CA LEU A 172 -25.07 -58.06 -44.60
C LEU A 172 -26.56 -58.37 -44.77
N ASN A 173 -26.83 -59.68 -44.79
CA ASN A 173 -28.03 -60.37 -44.29
C ASN A 173 -29.38 -60.06 -44.94
N ALA A 174 -29.67 -60.83 -45.99
CA ALA A 174 -31.02 -61.34 -46.19
C ALA A 174 -31.35 -62.36 -45.08
N PRO A 175 -32.53 -62.30 -44.46
CA PRO A 175 -33.14 -63.44 -43.77
C PRO A 175 -34.01 -64.25 -44.75
N ASP A 176 -33.88 -65.58 -44.69
CA ASP A 176 -34.80 -66.51 -45.35
C ASP A 176 -36.25 -66.22 -44.99
N THR A 177 -37.10 -66.06 -46.00
CA THR A 177 -38.54 -66.35 -45.89
C THR A 177 -38.98 -67.12 -47.12
N ALA A 178 -38.79 -68.44 -47.06
CA ALA A 178 -39.41 -69.38 -47.99
C ALA A 178 -40.94 -69.31 -47.84
N ALA A 179 -41.58 -68.51 -48.70
CA ALA A 179 -43.03 -68.48 -48.83
C ALA A 179 -43.47 -69.56 -49.82
N GLU A 180 -44.06 -70.62 -49.26
CA GLU A 180 -44.51 -71.83 -49.93
C GLU A 180 -45.50 -71.53 -51.08
N GLN A 181 -45.10 -71.79 -52.33
CA GLN A 181 -46.00 -71.77 -53.47
C GLN A 181 -46.63 -73.16 -53.65
N PRO A 182 -47.97 -73.30 -53.63
CA PRO A 182 -48.60 -74.60 -53.86
C PRO A 182 -48.38 -75.04 -55.31
N ALA A 183 -47.82 -76.24 -55.49
CA ALA A 183 -47.57 -76.83 -56.80
C ALA A 183 -48.88 -77.17 -57.52
N VAL A 184 -49.40 -76.25 -58.32
CA VAL A 184 -50.49 -76.51 -59.27
C VAL A 184 -49.91 -77.28 -60.45
N PRO A 185 -50.40 -78.50 -60.77
CA PRO A 185 -49.88 -79.24 -61.91
C PRO A 185 -50.24 -78.52 -63.21
N ALA A 186 -49.25 -78.38 -64.10
CA ALA A 186 -49.47 -77.82 -65.43
C ALA A 186 -50.50 -78.67 -66.19
N PRO A 187 -51.56 -78.07 -66.77
CA PRO A 187 -52.47 -78.81 -67.63
C PRO A 187 -51.72 -79.32 -68.86
N ALA A 188 -52.01 -80.56 -69.26
CA ALA A 188 -51.43 -81.16 -70.45
C ALA A 188 -51.69 -80.28 -71.70
N PRO A 189 -50.78 -80.25 -72.69
CA PRO A 189 -50.99 -79.48 -73.92
C PRO A 189 -52.17 -80.06 -74.68
N ALA A 190 -53.33 -79.41 -74.57
CA ALA A 190 -54.51 -79.74 -75.36
C ALA A 190 -54.23 -79.38 -76.83
N LEU A 191 -53.80 -80.37 -77.61
CA LEU A 191 -53.76 -80.32 -79.07
C LEU A 191 -55.19 -80.26 -79.60
N THR A 192 -55.82 -79.10 -79.49
CA THR A 192 -57.08 -78.81 -80.16
C THR A 192 -56.78 -78.55 -81.63
N THR A 193 -57.01 -79.57 -82.46
CA THR A 193 -57.14 -79.41 -83.92
C THR A 193 -58.40 -78.59 -84.19
N SER A 194 -58.29 -77.27 -84.04
CA SER A 194 -59.34 -76.33 -84.40
C SER A 194 -59.38 -76.21 -85.91
N ASP A 195 -60.40 -76.81 -86.53
CA ASP A 195 -60.63 -76.80 -87.98
C ASP A 195 -61.22 -75.46 -88.45
N ALA A 196 -60.57 -74.37 -88.03
CA ALA A 196 -60.90 -73.00 -88.38
C ALA A 196 -59.93 -72.53 -89.47
N PRO A 197 -60.41 -72.02 -90.62
CA PRO A 197 -59.52 -71.56 -91.67
C PRO A 197 -58.66 -70.39 -91.16
N PHE A 198 -57.36 -70.63 -91.02
CA PHE A 198 -56.38 -69.63 -90.58
C PHE A 198 -56.38 -68.45 -91.56
N ARG A 199 -57.13 -67.39 -91.22
CA ARG A 199 -57.13 -66.12 -91.96
C ARG A 199 -55.80 -65.39 -91.71
N VAL A 200 -54.74 -65.82 -92.39
CA VAL A 200 -53.37 -65.30 -92.25
C VAL A 200 -53.33 -63.77 -92.36
N ALA A 201 -54.16 -63.18 -93.22
CA ALA A 201 -54.31 -61.72 -93.33
C ALA A 201 -54.76 -61.05 -92.02
N ALA A 202 -55.76 -61.61 -91.32
CA ALA A 202 -56.24 -61.09 -90.04
C ALA A 202 -55.22 -61.28 -88.90
N ALA A 203 -54.44 -62.36 -88.93
CA ALA A 203 -53.33 -62.57 -88.00
C ALA A 203 -52.21 -61.53 -88.21
N ARG A 204 -51.82 -61.28 -89.47
CA ARG A 204 -50.86 -60.21 -89.83
C ARG A 204 -51.34 -58.83 -89.41
N GLN A 205 -52.63 -58.51 -89.64
CA GLN A 205 -53.20 -57.23 -89.22
C GLN A 205 -53.18 -57.04 -87.70
N ARG A 206 -53.48 -58.09 -86.92
CA ARG A 206 -53.37 -58.05 -85.45
C ARG A 206 -51.93 -57.89 -84.96
N LEU A 207 -50.96 -58.52 -85.63
CA LEU A 207 -49.54 -58.33 -85.33
C LEU A 207 -49.09 -56.90 -85.62
N ALA A 208 -49.44 -56.35 -86.79
CA ALA A 208 -49.14 -54.96 -87.14
C ALA A 208 -49.80 -53.95 -86.17
N ALA A 209 -51.04 -54.21 -85.73
CA ALA A 209 -51.72 -53.39 -84.74
C ALA A 209 -51.04 -53.46 -83.34
N ARG A 210 -50.54 -54.64 -82.94
CA ARG A 210 -49.74 -54.78 -81.71
C ARG A 210 -48.42 -54.03 -81.82
N GLN A 211 -47.68 -54.20 -82.92
CA GLN A 211 -46.43 -53.48 -83.17
C GLN A 211 -46.62 -51.96 -83.19
N ALA A 212 -47.72 -51.46 -83.76
CA ALA A 212 -48.07 -50.04 -83.72
C ALA A 212 -48.41 -49.56 -82.30
N ALA A 213 -49.13 -50.35 -81.52
CA ALA A 213 -49.44 -50.04 -80.12
C ALA A 213 -48.20 -50.10 -79.21
N GLU A 214 -47.30 -51.06 -79.43
CA GLU A 214 -46.00 -51.19 -78.76
C GLU A 214 -45.08 -50.00 -79.10
N ALA A 215 -45.06 -49.57 -80.37
CA ALA A 215 -44.33 -48.38 -80.79
C ALA A 215 -44.89 -47.09 -80.18
N ALA A 216 -46.22 -46.93 -80.14
CA ALA A 216 -46.87 -45.80 -79.48
C ALA A 216 -46.57 -45.77 -77.97
N ALA A 217 -46.71 -46.91 -77.28
CA ALA A 217 -46.37 -47.03 -75.87
C ALA A 217 -44.87 -46.80 -75.59
N ALA A 218 -43.97 -47.15 -76.52
CA ALA A 218 -42.55 -46.82 -76.43
C ALA A 218 -42.30 -45.31 -76.58
N GLN A 219 -43.00 -44.62 -77.50
CA GLN A 219 -42.93 -43.16 -77.65
C GLN A 219 -43.48 -42.44 -76.40
N GLU A 220 -44.61 -42.90 -75.84
CA GLU A 220 -45.16 -42.33 -74.59
C GLU A 220 -44.19 -42.50 -73.41
N ARG A 221 -43.53 -43.66 -73.29
CA ARG A 221 -42.50 -43.92 -72.28
C ARG A 221 -41.26 -43.04 -72.48
N ALA A 222 -40.80 -42.86 -73.72
CA ALA A 222 -39.70 -41.96 -74.03
C ALA A 222 -40.03 -40.50 -73.65
N ALA A 223 -41.20 -40.00 -74.07
CA ALA A 223 -41.65 -38.66 -73.71
C ALA A 223 -41.90 -38.49 -72.20
N ALA A 224 -42.30 -39.54 -71.48
CA ALA A 224 -42.40 -39.53 -70.02
C ALA A 224 -41.02 -39.46 -69.35
N ALA A 225 -40.04 -40.24 -69.84
CA ALA A 225 -38.66 -40.20 -69.35
C ALA A 225 -37.98 -38.84 -69.63
N GLU A 226 -38.24 -38.23 -70.79
CA GLU A 226 -37.76 -36.88 -71.10
C GLU A 226 -38.31 -35.83 -70.14
N ARG A 227 -39.62 -35.87 -69.84
CA ARG A 227 -40.25 -34.99 -68.83
C ARG A 227 -39.70 -35.22 -67.42
N GLN A 228 -39.44 -36.47 -67.05
CA GLN A 228 -38.80 -36.79 -65.75
C GLN A 228 -37.38 -36.23 -65.68
N ALA A 229 -36.56 -36.45 -66.71
CA ALA A 229 -35.20 -35.91 -66.78
C ALA A 229 -35.18 -34.37 -66.82
N GLU A 230 -36.19 -33.72 -67.40
CA GLU A 230 -36.32 -32.26 -67.32
C GLU A 230 -36.70 -31.78 -65.91
N ALA A 231 -37.67 -32.43 -65.27
CA ALA A 231 -38.04 -32.11 -63.88
C ALA A 231 -36.88 -32.34 -62.90
N GLU A 232 -36.07 -33.38 -63.10
CA GLU A 232 -34.85 -33.63 -62.32
C GLU A 232 -33.81 -32.53 -62.51
N ARG A 233 -33.58 -32.06 -63.75
CA ARG A 233 -32.68 -30.92 -64.03
C ARG A 233 -33.20 -29.62 -63.41
N GLN A 234 -34.51 -29.36 -63.47
CA GLN A 234 -35.12 -28.18 -62.84
C GLN A 234 -34.95 -28.24 -61.31
N ALA A 235 -35.27 -29.37 -60.69
CA ALA A 235 -35.09 -29.56 -59.25
C ALA A 235 -33.61 -29.49 -58.81
N GLU A 236 -32.66 -29.91 -59.65
CA GLU A 236 -31.24 -29.71 -59.36
C GLU A 236 -30.83 -28.23 -59.47
N ALA A 237 -31.28 -27.52 -60.51
CA ALA A 237 -31.02 -26.08 -60.65
C ALA A 237 -31.61 -25.27 -59.48
N GLU A 238 -32.81 -25.63 -58.99
CA GLU A 238 -33.40 -25.02 -57.80
C GLU A 238 -32.57 -25.28 -56.53
N ARG A 239 -32.11 -26.53 -56.31
CA ARG A 239 -31.20 -26.88 -55.19
C ARG A 239 -29.88 -26.11 -55.28
N GLN A 240 -29.28 -26.01 -56.46
CA GLN A 240 -28.05 -25.25 -56.67
C GLN A 240 -28.26 -23.75 -56.41
N ALA A 241 -29.37 -23.17 -56.86
CA ALA A 241 -29.72 -21.78 -56.61
C ALA A 241 -30.01 -21.52 -55.11
N GLU A 242 -30.61 -22.48 -54.40
CA GLU A 242 -30.78 -22.38 -52.94
C GLU A 242 -29.45 -22.45 -52.20
N ALA A 243 -28.58 -23.41 -52.54
CA ALA A 243 -27.24 -23.52 -51.98
C ALA A 243 -26.40 -22.25 -52.20
N GLN A 244 -26.52 -21.61 -53.38
CA GLN A 244 -25.88 -20.31 -53.64
C GLN A 244 -26.42 -19.18 -52.75
N ARG A 245 -27.75 -19.11 -52.54
CA ARG A 245 -28.36 -18.13 -51.62
C ARG A 245 -27.94 -18.36 -50.17
N GLN A 246 -27.89 -19.62 -49.72
CA GLN A 246 -27.43 -19.98 -48.38
C GLN A 246 -25.95 -19.58 -48.19
N ALA A 247 -25.07 -19.95 -49.13
CA ALA A 247 -23.66 -19.57 -49.08
C ALA A 247 -23.43 -18.04 -49.16
N GLU A 248 -24.30 -17.27 -49.82
CA GLU A 248 -24.24 -15.82 -49.79
C GLU A 248 -24.69 -15.25 -48.44
N ALA A 249 -25.79 -15.76 -47.87
CA ALA A 249 -26.26 -15.37 -46.55
C ALA A 249 -25.22 -15.66 -45.45
N GLU A 250 -24.52 -16.80 -45.53
CA GLU A 250 -23.41 -17.14 -44.63
C GLU A 250 -22.24 -16.15 -44.75
N ARG A 251 -21.82 -15.80 -45.98
CA ARG A 251 -20.78 -14.77 -46.19
C ARG A 251 -21.18 -13.41 -45.62
N GLN A 252 -22.43 -12.99 -45.86
CA GLN A 252 -22.95 -11.72 -45.31
C GLN A 252 -23.02 -11.75 -43.77
N ALA A 253 -23.40 -12.89 -43.17
CA ALA A 253 -23.43 -13.06 -41.72
C ALA A 253 -22.02 -13.02 -41.10
N GLU A 254 -21.03 -13.62 -41.74
CA GLU A 254 -19.63 -13.53 -41.32
C GLU A 254 -19.07 -12.10 -41.46
N GLU A 255 -19.33 -11.42 -42.57
CA GLU A 255 -18.94 -10.02 -42.75
C GLU A 255 -19.56 -9.12 -41.67
N GLN A 256 -20.85 -9.30 -41.36
CA GLN A 256 -21.53 -8.59 -40.28
C GLN A 256 -20.93 -8.92 -38.91
N ARG A 257 -20.55 -10.18 -38.64
CA ARG A 257 -19.86 -10.59 -37.40
C ARG A 257 -18.53 -9.86 -37.24
N ILE A 258 -17.70 -9.85 -38.30
CA ILE A 258 -16.39 -9.17 -38.31
C ILE A 258 -16.56 -7.66 -38.14
N ALA A 259 -17.54 -7.05 -38.81
CA ALA A 259 -17.86 -5.63 -38.68
C ALA A 259 -18.33 -5.27 -37.26
N ALA A 260 -19.18 -6.10 -36.65
CA ALA A 260 -19.65 -5.92 -35.27
C ALA A 260 -18.50 -6.06 -34.25
N GLU A 261 -17.62 -7.04 -34.43
CA GLU A 261 -16.42 -7.23 -33.60
C GLU A 261 -15.47 -6.02 -33.69
N ALA A 262 -15.20 -5.53 -34.90
CA ALA A 262 -14.41 -4.33 -35.13
C ALA A 262 -15.06 -3.06 -34.52
N ALA A 263 -16.39 -2.94 -34.59
CA ALA A 263 -17.12 -1.85 -33.97
C ALA A 263 -17.08 -1.91 -32.43
N ALA A 264 -17.23 -3.11 -31.85
CA ALA A 264 -17.11 -3.35 -30.42
C ALA A 264 -15.71 -3.01 -29.91
N ARG A 265 -14.66 -3.42 -30.62
CA ARG A 265 -13.27 -3.06 -30.31
C ARG A 265 -13.06 -1.54 -30.32
N ARG A 266 -13.52 -0.84 -31.36
CA ARG A 266 -13.45 0.65 -31.43
C ARG A 266 -14.27 1.33 -30.33
N ALA A 267 -15.36 0.73 -29.86
CA ALA A 267 -16.11 1.23 -28.71
C ALA A 267 -15.32 1.05 -27.39
N ALA A 268 -14.70 -0.12 -27.19
CA ALA A 268 -13.84 -0.38 -26.03
C ALA A 268 -12.60 0.53 -26.00
N GLU A 269 -11.93 0.76 -27.13
CA GLU A 269 -10.79 1.68 -27.25
C GLU A 269 -11.17 3.12 -26.88
N ARG A 270 -12.35 3.60 -27.32
CA ARG A 270 -12.88 4.93 -26.91
C ARG A 270 -13.21 4.99 -25.42
N ALA A 271 -13.90 3.98 -24.89
CA ALA A 271 -14.22 3.91 -23.46
C ALA A 271 -12.95 3.89 -22.58
N ALA A 272 -11.91 3.18 -23.02
CA ALA A 272 -10.60 3.18 -22.36
C ALA A 272 -9.92 4.56 -22.43
N ALA A 273 -9.96 5.24 -23.58
CA ALA A 273 -9.42 6.60 -23.72
C ALA A 273 -10.17 7.62 -22.83
N GLU A 274 -11.50 7.55 -22.75
CA GLU A 274 -12.29 8.39 -21.85
C GLU A 274 -12.00 8.09 -20.37
N ALA A 275 -11.84 6.82 -20.00
CA ALA A 275 -11.46 6.42 -18.64
C ALA A 275 -10.05 6.92 -18.28
N ALA A 276 -9.10 6.87 -19.21
CA ALA A 276 -7.75 7.39 -19.06
C ALA A 276 -7.76 8.93 -18.92
N ALA A 277 -8.53 9.65 -19.73
CA ALA A 277 -8.70 11.10 -19.61
C ALA A 277 -9.25 11.49 -18.22
N ARG A 278 -10.31 10.83 -17.76
CA ARG A 278 -10.87 11.03 -16.40
C ARG A 278 -9.90 10.64 -15.28
N ALA A 279 -8.97 9.71 -15.53
CA ALA A 279 -7.91 9.38 -14.58
C ALA A 279 -6.84 10.47 -14.53
N ALA A 280 -6.43 11.03 -15.67
CA ALA A 280 -5.51 12.15 -15.76
C ALA A 280 -6.08 13.41 -15.09
N GLU A 281 -7.35 13.78 -15.37
CA GLU A 281 -8.03 14.91 -14.73
C GLU A 281 -8.04 14.79 -13.19
N ARG A 282 -8.27 13.58 -12.66
CA ARG A 282 -8.21 13.31 -11.21
C ARG A 282 -6.80 13.42 -10.66
N ALA A 283 -5.80 12.89 -11.35
CA ALA A 283 -4.40 13.00 -10.95
C ALA A 283 -3.93 14.47 -10.93
N GLU A 284 -4.32 15.29 -11.92
CA GLU A 284 -4.06 16.73 -11.93
C GLU A 284 -4.78 17.46 -10.78
N ALA A 285 -6.04 17.11 -10.50
CA ALA A 285 -6.78 17.69 -9.37
C ALA A 285 -6.14 17.34 -8.02
N GLU A 286 -5.70 16.10 -7.83
CA GLU A 286 -4.95 15.67 -6.65
C GLU A 286 -3.59 16.35 -6.53
N ALA A 287 -2.87 16.58 -7.65
CA ALA A 287 -1.61 17.31 -7.65
C ALA A 287 -1.81 18.77 -7.22
N ARG A 288 -2.81 19.46 -7.77
CA ARG A 288 -3.18 20.84 -7.38
C ARG A 288 -3.61 20.92 -5.90
N ALA A 289 -4.36 19.94 -5.41
CA ALA A 289 -4.77 19.88 -4.01
C ALA A 289 -3.58 19.67 -3.06
N ARG A 290 -2.55 18.91 -3.49
CA ARG A 290 -1.30 18.75 -2.72
C ARG A 290 -0.50 20.06 -2.70
N GLU A 291 -0.33 20.72 -3.84
CA GLU A 291 0.35 22.03 -3.93
C GLU A 291 -0.34 23.08 -3.06
N GLU A 292 -1.68 23.14 -3.07
CA GLU A 292 -2.42 24.05 -2.21
C GLU A 292 -2.29 23.69 -0.72
N ALA A 293 -2.32 22.41 -0.35
CA ALA A 293 -2.11 21.96 1.02
C ALA A 293 -0.68 22.27 1.52
N GLU A 294 0.34 22.11 0.67
CA GLU A 294 1.73 22.50 0.98
C GLU A 294 1.86 24.02 1.16
N ARG A 295 1.18 24.81 0.30
CA ARG A 295 1.14 26.29 0.46
C ARG A 295 0.43 26.70 1.75
N GLN A 296 -0.66 26.05 2.12
CA GLN A 296 -1.37 26.30 3.39
C GLN A 296 -0.48 25.94 4.58
N ALA A 297 0.16 24.76 4.58
CA ALA A 297 1.08 24.35 5.63
C ALA A 297 2.29 25.29 5.78
N ALA A 298 2.81 25.83 4.66
CA ALA A 298 3.88 26.83 4.69
C ALA A 298 3.42 28.15 5.35
N LEU A 299 2.22 28.64 5.02
CA LEU A 299 1.63 29.83 5.64
C LEU A 299 1.33 29.64 7.13
N GLU A 300 0.86 28.45 7.53
CA GLU A 300 0.68 28.10 8.95
C GLU A 300 2.00 28.04 9.70
N ALA A 301 3.04 27.46 9.10
CA ALA A 301 4.38 27.42 9.68
C ALA A 301 5.00 28.82 9.82
N GLU A 302 4.82 29.71 8.83
CA GLU A 302 5.24 31.11 8.92
C GLU A 302 4.50 31.86 10.04
N ALA A 303 3.18 31.67 10.16
CA ALA A 303 2.38 32.25 11.24
C ALA A 303 2.82 31.78 12.63
N GLN A 304 3.10 30.48 12.79
CA GLN A 304 3.63 29.90 14.04
C GLN A 304 5.03 30.44 14.37
N ALA A 305 5.91 30.56 13.37
CA ALA A 305 7.24 31.16 13.54
C ALA A 305 7.16 32.64 13.94
N ALA A 306 6.26 33.40 13.33
CA ALA A 306 6.02 34.80 13.68
C ALA A 306 5.44 34.96 15.10
N GLU A 307 4.57 34.05 15.55
CA GLU A 307 4.08 34.03 16.93
C GLU A 307 5.19 33.67 17.91
N ALA A 308 6.00 32.65 17.62
CA ALA A 308 7.15 32.26 18.43
C ALA A 308 8.16 33.41 18.57
N ALA A 309 8.49 34.10 17.48
CA ALA A 309 9.36 35.27 17.49
C ALA A 309 8.78 36.43 18.31
N ARG A 310 7.45 36.68 18.25
CA ARG A 310 6.78 37.66 19.13
C ARG A 310 6.88 37.27 20.60
N ARG A 311 6.69 36.00 20.96
CA ARG A 311 6.81 35.50 22.34
C ARG A 311 8.24 35.67 22.86
N GLN A 312 9.25 35.37 22.03
CA GLN A 312 10.67 35.60 22.36
C GLN A 312 10.96 37.10 22.58
N ALA A 313 10.53 37.97 21.67
CA ALA A 313 10.72 39.41 21.80
C ALA A 313 10.03 40.01 23.04
N ILE A 314 8.89 39.46 23.46
CA ILE A 314 8.24 39.84 24.73
C ILE A 314 9.09 39.39 25.92
N ALA A 315 9.54 38.13 25.95
CA ALA A 315 10.37 37.62 27.04
C ALA A 315 11.70 38.37 27.17
N GLU A 316 12.38 38.67 26.06
CA GLU A 316 13.60 39.49 26.04
C GLU A 316 13.33 40.93 26.53
N ALA A 317 12.17 41.51 26.20
CA ALA A 317 11.78 42.84 26.68
C ALA A 317 11.42 42.84 28.18
N GLU A 318 10.88 41.73 28.71
CA GLU A 318 10.64 41.54 30.15
C GLU A 318 11.97 41.38 30.89
N GLU A 319 12.89 40.53 30.41
CA GLU A 319 14.24 40.38 30.97
C GLU A 319 15.01 41.72 30.99
N GLN A 320 14.93 42.51 29.92
CA GLN A 320 15.54 43.84 29.86
C GLN A 320 14.94 44.81 30.89
N ARG A 321 13.62 44.76 31.13
CA ARG A 321 12.96 45.57 32.17
C ARG A 321 13.40 45.15 33.56
N GLU A 322 13.41 43.86 33.86
CA GLU A 322 13.92 43.35 35.14
C GLU A 322 15.39 43.73 35.36
N ALA A 323 16.23 43.62 34.34
CA ALA A 323 17.63 44.02 34.40
C ALA A 323 17.82 45.55 34.58
N GLU A 324 16.93 46.38 34.03
CA GLU A 324 16.92 47.83 34.26
C GLU A 324 16.47 48.18 35.68
N GLU A 325 15.42 47.52 36.18
CA GLU A 325 14.94 47.67 37.56
C GLU A 325 15.98 47.23 38.59
N GLN A 326 16.69 46.12 38.34
CA GLN A 326 17.80 45.66 39.18
C GLN A 326 18.95 46.68 39.20
N ARG A 327 19.34 47.26 38.05
CA ARG A 327 20.36 48.32 38.00
C ARG A 327 19.93 49.56 38.78
N LYS A 328 18.68 50.01 38.62
CA LYS A 328 18.10 51.12 39.38
C LYS A 328 18.09 50.84 40.89
N ALA A 329 17.72 49.62 41.30
CA ALA A 329 17.74 49.20 42.70
C ALA A 329 19.17 49.14 43.28
N GLU A 330 20.15 48.69 42.49
CA GLU A 330 21.56 48.69 42.89
C GLU A 330 22.11 50.12 43.02
N GLU A 331 21.78 51.01 42.08
CA GLU A 331 22.14 52.44 42.15
C GLU A 331 21.53 53.12 43.38
N GLN A 332 20.25 52.86 43.67
CA GLN A 332 19.59 53.35 44.89
C GLN A 332 20.27 52.83 46.16
N ARG A 333 20.63 51.54 46.22
CA ARG A 333 21.39 50.97 47.36
C ARG A 333 22.75 51.62 47.52
N LYS A 334 23.48 51.86 46.42
CA LYS A 334 24.77 52.58 46.42
C LYS A 334 24.61 54.02 46.90
N ALA A 335 23.59 54.73 46.44
CA ALA A 335 23.28 56.10 46.87
C ALA A 335 22.87 56.16 48.36
N GLU A 336 22.11 55.19 48.86
CA GLU A 336 21.77 55.10 50.28
C GLU A 336 23.00 54.81 51.15
N GLN A 337 23.86 53.88 50.73
CA GLN A 337 25.13 53.58 51.40
C GLN A 337 26.03 54.82 51.46
N GLN A 338 26.15 55.59 50.37
CA GLN A 338 26.90 56.85 50.36
C GLN A 338 26.30 57.88 51.33
N ARG A 339 24.97 58.05 51.34
CA ARG A 339 24.28 58.94 52.29
C ARG A 339 24.48 58.48 53.74
N ALA A 340 24.48 57.18 54.00
CA ALA A 340 24.74 56.62 55.33
C ALA A 340 26.20 56.85 55.76
N ALA A 341 27.17 56.69 54.85
CA ALA A 341 28.58 56.99 55.10
C ALA A 341 28.80 58.48 55.38
N GLN A 342 28.17 59.39 54.62
CA GLN A 342 28.20 60.84 54.88
C GLN A 342 27.65 61.17 56.28
N ARG A 343 26.49 60.63 56.65
CA ARG A 343 25.92 60.82 58.01
C ARG A 343 26.86 60.32 59.11
N ARG A 344 27.52 59.16 58.92
CA ARG A 344 28.51 58.64 59.88
C ARG A 344 29.73 59.56 60.00
N ALA A 345 30.27 60.06 58.88
CA ALA A 345 31.38 60.99 58.87
C ALA A 345 31.02 62.34 59.54
N GLU A 346 29.80 62.83 59.34
CA GLU A 346 29.30 64.03 60.01
C GLU A 346 29.12 63.81 61.52
N GLN A 347 28.57 62.67 61.94
CA GLN A 347 28.47 62.28 63.35
C GLN A 347 29.84 62.14 64.02
N GLN A 348 30.85 61.58 63.33
CA GLN A 348 32.23 61.54 63.80
C GLN A 348 32.80 62.94 64.01
N ARG A 349 32.70 63.82 62.99
CA ARG A 349 33.12 65.23 63.12
C ARG A 349 32.39 65.97 64.24
N ALA A 350 31.10 65.70 64.44
CA ALA A 350 30.33 66.28 65.54
C ALA A 350 30.79 65.78 66.91
N ALA A 351 31.12 64.49 67.03
CA ALA A 351 31.67 63.91 68.25
C ALA A 351 33.09 64.42 68.55
N GLU A 352 33.94 64.58 67.52
CA GLU A 352 35.27 65.20 67.62
C GLU A 352 35.17 66.65 68.10
N ARG A 353 34.29 67.46 67.49
CA ARG A 353 34.02 68.84 67.97
C ARG A 353 33.54 68.87 69.42
N ARG A 354 32.70 67.90 69.82
CA ARG A 354 32.21 67.84 71.21
C ARG A 354 33.33 67.47 72.18
N ARG A 355 34.19 66.50 71.84
CA ARG A 355 35.39 66.17 72.63
C ARG A 355 36.34 67.35 72.74
N ALA A 356 36.64 68.03 71.64
CA ALA A 356 37.48 69.23 71.64
C ALA A 356 36.88 70.37 72.50
N ALA A 357 35.55 70.52 72.53
CA ALA A 357 34.87 71.47 73.40
C ALA A 357 34.89 71.03 74.88
N GLU A 358 34.71 69.74 75.18
CA GLU A 358 34.85 69.15 76.51
C GLU A 358 36.29 69.32 77.04
N GLU A 359 37.31 69.08 76.21
CA GLU A 359 38.74 69.30 76.52
C GLU A 359 39.07 70.78 76.73
N ALA A 360 38.56 71.68 75.88
CA ALA A 360 38.75 73.12 76.04
C ALA A 360 38.07 73.65 77.33
N ALA A 361 36.88 73.15 77.67
CA ALA A 361 36.21 73.47 78.92
C ALA A 361 36.96 72.93 80.14
N ALA A 362 37.52 71.71 80.05
CA ALA A 362 38.36 71.14 81.10
C ALA A 362 39.67 71.94 81.29
N ALA A 363 40.29 72.40 80.20
CA ALA A 363 41.47 73.26 80.25
C ALA A 363 41.16 74.62 80.89
N ALA A 364 40.05 75.27 80.51
CA ALA A 364 39.61 76.52 81.13
C ALA A 364 39.31 76.36 82.63
N ALA A 365 38.63 75.27 83.02
CA ALA A 365 38.38 74.96 84.43
C ALA A 365 39.65 74.61 85.21
N ALA A 366 40.66 74.03 84.55
CA ALA A 366 41.97 73.79 85.15
C ALA A 366 42.74 75.11 85.35
N GLU A 367 42.65 76.06 84.41
CA GLU A 367 43.23 77.40 84.57
C GLU A 367 42.53 78.20 85.67
N GLU A 368 41.19 78.16 85.75
CA GLU A 368 40.42 78.76 86.85
C GLU A 368 40.85 78.16 88.20
N ARG A 369 40.97 76.83 88.30
CA ARG A 369 41.47 76.16 89.51
C ARG A 369 42.92 76.50 89.82
N ALA A 370 43.78 76.72 88.81
CA ALA A 370 45.16 77.15 89.03
C ALA A 370 45.22 78.56 89.62
N ARG A 371 44.41 79.50 89.11
CA ARG A 371 44.25 80.85 89.66
C ARG A 371 43.67 80.82 91.09
N ALA A 372 42.62 80.01 91.32
CA ALA A 372 42.04 79.83 92.66
C ALA A 372 43.03 79.17 93.64
N ALA A 373 43.90 78.27 93.16
CA ALA A 373 44.97 77.67 93.94
C ALA A 373 46.15 78.64 94.19
N GLU A 374 46.39 79.59 93.28
CA GLU A 374 47.34 80.70 93.48
C GLU A 374 46.80 81.69 94.52
N ASP A 375 45.53 82.09 94.44
CA ASP A 375 44.84 82.89 95.45
C ASP A 375 44.80 82.18 96.81
N ALA A 376 44.54 80.86 96.83
CA ALA A 376 44.60 80.05 98.03
C ALA A 376 46.03 79.92 98.57
N ARG A 377 47.06 79.89 97.71
CA ARG A 377 48.47 79.95 98.12
C ARG A 377 48.88 81.34 98.61
N ALA A 378 48.31 82.42 98.10
CA ALA A 378 48.53 83.77 98.61
C ALA A 378 47.91 83.94 100.01
N ARG A 379 46.70 83.37 100.23
CA ARG A 379 46.07 83.28 101.56
C ARG A 379 46.86 82.35 102.50
N ALA A 380 47.23 81.16 102.05
CA ALA A 380 48.04 80.23 102.81
C ALA A 380 49.47 80.73 103.06
N ALA A 381 50.01 81.65 102.25
CA ALA A 381 51.28 82.34 102.52
C ALA A 381 51.14 83.51 103.51
N ALA A 382 49.93 84.07 103.65
CA ALA A 382 49.59 84.97 104.75
C ALA A 382 49.41 84.17 106.07
N GLU A 383 48.73 83.03 106.03
CA GLU A 383 48.52 82.13 107.19
C GLU A 383 49.79 81.37 107.59
N ALA A 384 50.65 80.96 106.64
CA ALA A 384 51.97 80.35 106.91
C ALA A 384 53.05 81.37 107.34
N ARG A 385 52.69 82.66 107.48
CA ARG A 385 53.46 83.62 108.27
C ARG A 385 53.05 83.64 109.75
N GLU A 386 51.97 82.96 110.13
CA GLU A 386 51.45 82.92 111.49
C GLU A 386 51.79 81.61 112.24
N GLN A 387 51.99 80.48 111.53
CA GLN A 387 52.23 79.19 112.18
C GLN A 387 53.41 78.41 111.56
N ALA A 388 54.41 78.09 112.40
CA ALA A 388 55.56 77.28 112.04
C ALA A 388 55.90 76.28 113.15
N GLU A 389 55.67 74.98 112.92
CA GLU A 389 56.50 73.88 113.47
C GLU A 389 56.27 72.55 112.70
N ALA A 390 57.05 71.50 113.00
CA ALA A 390 57.30 70.31 112.16
C ALA A 390 56.51 69.03 112.60
N PRO A 391 56.78 67.76 112.16
CA PRO A 391 57.52 67.20 111.00
C PRO A 391 56.84 66.01 110.22
N ARG A 392 57.55 65.51 109.19
CA ARG A 392 57.45 64.27 108.32
C ARG A 392 56.75 62.98 108.84
N GLN A 393 56.21 62.15 107.91
CA GLN A 393 56.52 60.70 107.65
C GLN A 393 56.06 60.24 106.22
N ALA A 394 56.48 59.04 105.74
CA ALA A 394 56.22 58.40 104.40
C ALA A 394 55.57 56.99 104.57
N PRO A 395 55.13 56.17 103.56
CA PRO A 395 55.99 55.54 102.49
C PRO A 395 55.33 55.06 101.13
N ASP A 396 56.16 54.50 100.21
CA ASP A 396 56.08 53.36 99.21
C ASP A 396 54.75 52.60 98.84
N GLU A 397 54.58 51.83 97.73
CA GLU A 397 55.30 51.57 96.42
C GLU A 397 54.35 50.87 95.36
N ALA A 398 54.82 50.69 94.10
CA ALA A 398 54.49 49.74 92.97
C ALA A 398 53.12 49.01 92.82
N ASP A 399 52.45 48.76 91.65
CA ASP A 399 52.71 48.38 90.22
C ASP A 399 52.04 46.97 89.90
N PRO A 400 52.07 46.29 88.71
CA PRO A 400 50.83 46.06 87.93
C PRO A 400 50.59 44.60 87.39
N LEU A 401 49.56 44.46 86.51
CA LEU A 401 49.46 43.51 85.36
C LEU A 401 48.75 42.12 85.51
N THR A 402 47.53 42.04 84.94
CA THR A 402 46.93 41.00 84.04
C THR A 402 47.03 39.47 84.34
N ARG A 403 45.86 38.75 84.36
CA ARG A 403 45.44 37.67 83.39
C ARG A 403 44.38 36.67 83.92
N ALA A 404 43.27 36.50 83.18
CA ALA A 404 42.28 35.39 83.20
C ALA A 404 41.51 35.45 81.85
N LEU A 405 41.20 34.42 81.03
CA LEU A 405 40.95 32.97 81.15
C LEU A 405 39.67 32.65 81.97
N ALA A 406 38.67 31.87 81.53
CA ALA A 406 38.48 31.02 80.34
C ALA A 406 36.98 30.77 80.06
N GLU A 407 36.63 30.36 78.83
CA GLU A 407 35.41 29.61 78.36
C GLU A 407 35.61 29.34 76.84
N ALA A 408 34.96 28.40 76.11
CA ALA A 408 34.35 27.09 76.40
C ALA A 408 33.97 26.37 75.06
N MET A 409 33.36 25.17 75.13
CA MET A 409 32.60 24.45 74.06
C MET A 409 33.39 23.85 72.87
N ALA A 410 32.91 22.85 72.09
CA ALA A 410 31.98 21.73 72.33
C ALA A 410 31.96 20.72 71.14
N ALA A 411 31.53 19.48 71.40
CA ALA A 411 30.77 18.53 70.55
C ALA A 411 31.24 18.01 69.15
N ALA A 412 30.85 16.75 68.91
CA ALA A 412 30.82 15.93 67.68
C ALA A 412 29.39 15.25 67.65
N PRO A 413 28.94 14.39 66.68
CA PRO A 413 29.71 13.55 65.74
C PRO A 413 29.09 13.33 64.33
N GLU A 414 29.56 12.27 63.66
CA GLU A 414 29.28 11.81 62.28
C GLU A 414 27.93 11.08 62.08
N GLY A 415 27.63 10.73 60.83
CA GLY A 415 26.58 9.76 60.48
C GLY A 415 26.84 9.07 59.13
N ALA A 416 26.92 7.74 59.13
CA ALA A 416 26.91 6.87 57.95
C ALA A 416 26.09 5.62 58.26
N GLY A 417 25.31 5.13 57.30
CA GLY A 417 24.48 3.94 57.47
C GLY A 417 23.80 3.52 56.17
N ALA A 418 24.11 2.32 55.71
CA ALA A 418 23.43 1.63 54.63
C ALA A 418 22.72 0.41 55.22
N ASP A 419 21.59 0.00 54.63
CA ASP A 419 20.92 -1.25 55.00
C ASP A 419 20.31 -1.94 53.78
N GLY A 420 20.26 -3.27 53.78
CA GLY A 420 20.01 -4.10 52.59
C GLY A 420 18.98 -5.20 52.84
N GLY A 421 17.85 -5.13 52.13
CA GLY A 421 16.76 -6.12 52.22
C GLY A 421 16.94 -7.33 51.30
N ALA A 422 16.87 -8.54 51.87
CA ALA A 422 16.99 -9.79 51.12
C ALA A 422 15.66 -10.25 50.49
N GLY A 423 15.65 -10.38 49.17
CA GLY A 423 14.76 -11.27 48.42
C GLY A 423 15.61 -12.15 47.51
N ARG A 424 15.08 -13.30 47.05
CA ARG A 424 15.82 -14.18 46.11
C ARG A 424 16.06 -13.47 44.78
N ALA A 425 17.14 -12.70 44.70
CA ALA A 425 17.67 -12.26 43.43
C ALA A 425 18.12 -13.50 42.63
N PRO A 426 18.06 -13.46 41.29
CA PRO A 426 18.90 -14.35 40.49
C PRO A 426 20.39 -14.06 40.80
N GLN A 427 21.36 -14.84 40.31
CA GLN A 427 22.77 -14.70 40.72
C GLN A 427 23.54 -13.61 39.95
N GLY A 428 24.11 -12.58 40.62
CA GLY A 428 24.99 -11.55 40.02
C GLY A 428 24.57 -10.08 40.18
N PRO A 429 25.39 -9.09 39.79
CA PRO A 429 25.00 -7.67 39.81
C PRO A 429 23.82 -7.37 38.88
N PRO A 430 22.97 -6.35 39.14
CA PRO A 430 21.97 -5.90 38.18
C PRO A 430 22.64 -5.30 36.92
N LEU A 431 21.91 -5.27 35.80
CA LEU A 431 22.31 -4.47 34.65
C LEU A 431 22.43 -3.00 35.06
N SER A 432 23.54 -2.36 34.68
CA SER A 432 23.71 -0.93 34.90
C SER A 432 22.75 -0.13 34.00
N ARG A 433 22.50 1.14 34.36
CA ARG A 433 21.68 2.04 33.52
C ARG A 433 22.26 2.17 32.11
N GLY A 434 23.58 2.22 31.97
CA GLY A 434 24.27 2.28 30.68
C GLY A 434 24.14 0.99 29.86
N GLU A 435 24.15 -0.18 30.51
CA GLU A 435 23.95 -1.47 29.82
C GLU A 435 22.52 -1.63 29.29
N LYS A 436 21.51 -1.26 30.09
CA LYS A 436 20.11 -1.23 29.62
C LYS A 436 19.94 -0.24 28.47
N GLU A 437 20.51 0.96 28.60
CA GLU A 437 20.45 1.99 27.55
C GLU A 437 21.18 1.58 26.26
N GLY A 438 22.31 0.87 26.37
CA GLY A 438 23.04 0.34 25.22
C GLY A 438 22.24 -0.72 24.45
N LEU A 439 21.54 -1.61 25.15
CA LEU A 439 20.62 -2.57 24.52
C LEU A 439 19.40 -1.86 23.90
N ARG A 440 18.86 -0.84 24.57
CA ARG A 440 17.76 0.00 24.08
C ARG A 440 18.09 0.62 22.72
N LEU A 441 19.23 1.30 22.63
CA LEU A 441 19.72 1.98 21.43
C LEU A 441 19.99 1.00 20.27
N GLN A 442 20.58 -0.17 20.57
CA GLN A 442 20.80 -1.22 19.58
C GLN A 442 19.49 -1.73 18.96
N ILE A 443 18.40 -1.80 19.72
CA ILE A 443 17.09 -2.26 19.22
C ILE A 443 16.35 -1.14 18.49
N GLU A 444 16.40 0.08 19.02
CA GLU A 444 15.79 1.28 18.44
C GLU A 444 16.25 1.52 17.00
N ALA A 445 17.54 1.32 16.71
CA ALA A 445 18.12 1.48 15.37
C ALA A 445 17.44 0.64 14.27
N CYS A 446 16.80 -0.48 14.60
CA CYS A 446 16.07 -1.32 13.64
C CYS A 446 14.54 -1.13 13.64
N TRP A 447 13.99 -0.29 14.52
CA TRP A 447 12.56 -0.19 14.71
C TRP A 447 11.91 0.80 13.73
N ASN A 448 11.36 0.29 12.63
CA ASN A 448 10.71 1.10 11.60
C ASN A 448 9.23 1.43 11.96
N ILE A 449 9.05 2.45 12.78
CA ILE A 449 7.74 3.02 13.16
C ILE A 449 6.99 3.59 11.94
N GLY A 450 7.70 4.22 11.00
CA GLY A 450 7.08 4.92 9.85
C GLY A 450 6.30 4.01 8.90
N SER A 451 6.56 2.70 8.92
CA SER A 451 5.83 1.70 8.14
C SER A 451 4.51 1.22 8.77
N LEU A 452 4.23 1.60 10.02
CA LEU A 452 3.03 1.20 10.76
C LEU A 452 1.81 2.08 10.44
N SER A 453 0.61 1.55 10.66
CA SER A 453 -0.62 2.36 10.63
C SER A 453 -0.62 3.41 11.74
N ARG A 454 -1.31 4.55 11.55
CA ARG A 454 -1.37 5.66 12.54
C ARG A 454 -1.86 5.24 13.94
N GLU A 455 -2.62 4.15 14.02
CA GLU A 455 -3.07 3.56 15.29
C GLU A 455 -1.99 2.69 15.92
N ALA A 456 -1.36 1.80 15.15
CA ALA A 456 -0.23 0.99 15.61
C ALA A 456 0.98 1.86 16.04
N GLN A 457 1.21 3.01 15.38
CA GLN A 457 2.21 4.01 15.80
C GLN A 457 1.93 4.62 17.19
N ARG A 458 0.68 4.56 17.68
CA ARG A 458 0.26 5.06 19.00
C ARG A 458 0.06 3.96 20.04
N THR A 459 0.24 2.70 19.64
CA THR A 459 0.09 1.53 20.51
C THR A 459 1.43 1.21 21.17
N SER A 460 1.43 0.96 22.48
CA SER A 460 2.60 0.44 23.19
C SER A 460 2.49 -1.08 23.29
N VAL A 461 3.57 -1.82 23.02
CA VAL A 461 3.60 -3.29 23.14
C VAL A 461 4.78 -3.75 23.99
N SER A 462 4.50 -4.63 24.94
CA SER A 462 5.50 -5.26 25.80
C SER A 462 5.81 -6.66 25.26
N LEU A 463 7.07 -6.93 24.92
CA LEU A 463 7.53 -8.23 24.43
C LEU A 463 8.48 -8.86 25.45
N SER A 464 8.40 -10.18 25.63
CA SER A 464 9.40 -10.96 26.36
C SER A 464 10.04 -11.98 25.43
N PHE A 465 11.35 -12.17 25.54
CA PHE A 465 12.11 -13.13 24.74
C PHE A 465 13.36 -13.61 25.48
N THR A 466 13.94 -14.69 24.96
CA THR A 466 15.17 -15.33 25.46
C THR A 466 16.35 -14.95 24.55
N LEU A 467 17.53 -14.78 25.14
CA LEU A 467 18.80 -14.51 24.48
C LEU A 467 19.81 -15.61 24.82
N THR A 468 20.61 -16.04 23.84
CA THR A 468 21.76 -16.94 24.06
C THR A 468 22.94 -16.20 24.72
N PRO A 469 23.97 -16.88 25.25
CA PRO A 469 25.16 -16.23 25.83
C PRO A 469 25.92 -15.30 24.87
N GLU A 470 25.74 -15.47 23.56
CA GLU A 470 26.30 -14.65 22.48
C GLU A 470 25.43 -13.41 22.18
N GLY A 471 24.35 -13.19 22.93
CA GLY A 471 23.42 -12.08 22.73
C GLY A 471 22.47 -12.26 21.55
N MET A 472 22.27 -13.49 21.05
CA MET A 472 21.36 -13.78 19.93
C MET A 472 19.94 -14.11 20.43
N PRO A 473 18.88 -13.49 19.90
CA PRO A 473 17.49 -13.74 20.32
C PRO A 473 16.94 -15.04 19.71
N GLU A 474 16.37 -15.90 20.54
CA GLU A 474 15.69 -17.12 20.11
C GLU A 474 14.33 -16.75 19.47
N ALA A 475 14.20 -16.93 18.15
CA ALA A 475 13.07 -16.41 17.38
C ALA A 475 11.67 -16.92 17.80
N ASP A 476 11.62 -18.12 18.38
CA ASP A 476 10.39 -18.78 18.86
C ASP A 476 10.06 -18.42 20.33
N SER A 477 11.01 -17.81 21.05
CA SER A 477 10.81 -17.35 22.44
C SER A 477 10.05 -16.01 22.52
N ILE A 478 10.03 -15.26 21.41
CA ILE A 478 9.51 -13.89 21.32
C ILE A 478 7.98 -13.89 21.37
N ARG A 479 7.44 -13.39 22.48
CA ARG A 479 5.99 -13.33 22.74
C ARG A 479 5.57 -11.99 23.32
N MET A 480 4.38 -11.52 22.95
CA MET A 480 3.77 -10.34 23.56
C MET A 480 3.29 -10.68 24.98
N VAL A 481 3.59 -9.81 25.96
CA VAL A 481 3.17 -9.95 27.36
C VAL A 481 2.21 -8.85 27.81
N GLY A 482 1.96 -7.84 26.97
CA GLY A 482 0.97 -6.80 27.20
C GLY A 482 0.93 -5.79 26.04
N ALA A 483 -0.19 -5.09 25.89
CA ALA A 483 -0.36 -4.00 24.93
C ALA A 483 -1.27 -2.91 25.52
N GLU A 484 -1.01 -1.65 25.17
CA GLU A 484 -1.73 -0.48 25.69
C GLU A 484 -1.96 0.56 24.58
N GLY A 485 -3.13 1.22 24.57
CA GLY A 485 -3.38 2.42 23.76
C GLY A 485 -3.89 2.22 22.32
N GLY A 486 -4.17 0.99 21.88
CA GLY A 486 -4.75 0.70 20.54
C GLY A 486 -5.58 -0.58 20.51
N SER A 487 -6.20 -0.89 19.37
CA SER A 487 -6.95 -2.14 19.16
C SER A 487 -6.03 -3.36 19.07
N ASP A 488 -6.59 -4.57 19.22
CA ASP A 488 -5.85 -5.84 19.07
C ASP A 488 -5.14 -5.95 17.71
N ALA A 489 -5.75 -5.42 16.64
CA ALA A 489 -5.15 -5.37 15.31
C ALA A 489 -3.94 -4.41 15.25
N ALA A 490 -4.02 -3.26 15.93
CA ALA A 490 -2.91 -2.32 16.05
C ALA A 490 -1.77 -2.90 16.92
N ALA A 491 -2.11 -3.58 18.01
CA ALA A 491 -1.17 -4.31 18.86
C ALA A 491 -0.45 -5.43 18.09
N GLY A 492 -1.17 -6.20 17.27
CA GLY A 492 -0.59 -7.23 16.39
C GLY A 492 0.40 -6.65 15.38
N GLN A 493 0.07 -5.52 14.73
CA GLN A 493 0.99 -4.82 13.82
C GLN A 493 2.24 -4.30 14.54
N ALA A 494 2.08 -3.71 15.73
CA ALA A 494 3.19 -3.23 16.55
C ALA A 494 4.08 -4.38 17.05
N PHE A 495 3.50 -5.51 17.45
CA PHE A 495 4.23 -6.73 17.82
C PHE A 495 5.11 -7.26 16.68
N GLU A 496 4.57 -7.41 15.47
CA GLU A 496 5.35 -7.88 14.32
C GLU A 496 6.44 -6.88 13.87
N ALA A 497 6.23 -5.57 14.07
CA ALA A 497 7.30 -4.59 13.87
C ALA A 497 8.41 -4.70 14.95
N ALA A 498 8.04 -4.85 16.22
CA ALA A 498 8.96 -5.01 17.33
C ALA A 498 9.77 -6.33 17.21
N ARG A 499 9.11 -7.45 16.92
CA ARG A 499 9.74 -8.76 16.68
C ARG A 499 10.75 -8.71 15.54
N ARG A 500 10.40 -8.07 14.42
CA ARG A 500 11.32 -7.88 13.29
C ARG A 500 12.49 -6.95 13.62
N ALA A 501 12.30 -5.92 14.45
CA ALA A 501 13.38 -5.03 14.89
C ALA A 501 14.41 -5.79 15.74
N ILE A 502 13.93 -6.61 16.68
CA ILE A 502 14.79 -7.47 17.54
C ILE A 502 15.62 -8.42 16.68
N LEU A 503 14.97 -9.23 15.83
CA LEU A 503 15.68 -10.20 14.99
C LEU A 503 16.66 -9.53 14.02
N ARG A 504 16.27 -8.41 13.40
CA ARG A 504 17.12 -7.68 12.45
C ARG A 504 18.38 -7.13 13.09
N CYS A 505 18.27 -6.44 14.23
CA CYS A 505 19.44 -5.79 14.81
C CYS A 505 20.40 -6.78 15.47
N ALA A 506 19.90 -7.91 16.01
CA ALA A 506 20.79 -8.98 16.42
C ALA A 506 21.58 -9.57 15.24
N LEU A 507 20.93 -9.84 14.10
CA LEU A 507 21.61 -10.34 12.90
C LEU A 507 22.63 -9.33 12.33
N GLN A 508 22.30 -8.03 12.32
CA GLN A 508 23.20 -6.99 11.81
C GLN A 508 24.44 -6.76 12.68
N ASN A 509 24.33 -6.94 14.00
CA ASN A 509 25.42 -6.74 14.95
C ASN A 509 26.12 -8.05 15.37
N ASN A 510 25.70 -9.20 14.82
CA ASN A 510 26.15 -10.55 15.19
C ASN A 510 25.96 -10.85 16.70
N GLY A 511 24.81 -10.43 17.24
CA GLY A 511 24.46 -10.49 18.66
C GLY A 511 24.33 -9.09 19.28
N TYR A 512 23.64 -9.00 20.42
CA TYR A 512 23.61 -7.78 21.23
C TYR A 512 24.83 -7.69 22.16
N GLN A 513 25.43 -6.51 22.22
CA GLN A 513 26.58 -6.23 23.09
C GLN A 513 26.12 -6.14 24.55
N LEU A 514 26.18 -7.26 25.27
CA LEU A 514 25.77 -7.42 26.67
C LEU A 514 26.90 -8.05 27.50
N PRO A 515 27.10 -7.70 28.78
CA PRO A 515 28.20 -8.24 29.57
C PRO A 515 27.98 -9.74 29.88
N PRO A 516 28.87 -10.65 29.45
CA PRO A 516 28.68 -12.09 29.59
C PRO A 516 28.64 -12.55 31.06
N GLU A 517 29.36 -11.87 31.96
CA GLU A 517 29.34 -12.13 33.40
C GLU A 517 28.00 -11.82 34.08
N LYS A 518 27.05 -11.21 33.34
CA LYS A 518 25.69 -10.92 33.78
C LYS A 518 24.62 -11.73 33.05
N TYR A 519 24.97 -12.78 32.30
CA TYR A 519 24.04 -13.55 31.45
C TYR A 519 22.69 -13.87 32.12
N GLU A 520 22.71 -14.36 33.35
CA GLU A 520 21.51 -14.68 34.15
C GLU A 520 20.59 -13.47 34.49
N ARG A 521 20.90 -12.25 34.03
CA ARG A 521 20.03 -11.06 34.12
C ARG A 521 19.29 -10.79 32.83
N TRP A 522 19.98 -10.97 31.71
CA TRP A 522 19.52 -10.54 30.39
C TRP A 522 19.11 -11.70 29.50
N ARG A 523 19.43 -12.96 29.86
CA ARG A 523 18.95 -14.18 29.19
C ARG A 523 17.44 -14.19 28.93
N GLN A 524 16.65 -13.55 29.79
CA GLN A 524 15.21 -13.35 29.61
C GLN A 524 14.91 -11.88 29.87
N THR A 525 14.63 -11.12 28.81
CA THR A 525 14.42 -9.67 28.88
C THR A 525 12.98 -9.32 28.49
N ILE A 526 12.41 -8.30 29.13
CA ILE A 526 11.12 -7.70 28.75
C ILE A 526 11.37 -6.29 28.23
N ILE A 527 10.84 -5.99 27.04
CA ILE A 527 11.01 -4.70 26.36
C ILE A 527 9.66 -4.12 25.98
N ASP A 528 9.43 -2.88 26.42
CA ASP A 528 8.25 -2.08 26.12
C ASP A 528 8.56 -1.17 24.93
N PHE A 529 7.98 -1.43 23.76
CA PHE A 529 8.04 -0.55 22.60
C PHE A 529 6.96 0.51 22.74
N ARG A 530 7.34 1.79 22.84
CA ARG A 530 6.42 2.90 23.11
C ARG A 530 6.46 3.98 22.01
N PRO A 531 5.33 4.64 21.69
CA PRO A 531 5.25 5.69 20.67
C PRO A 531 6.21 6.86 20.84
N GLN A 532 6.57 7.17 22.09
CA GLN A 532 7.45 8.27 22.47
C GLN A 532 8.53 7.74 23.41
N GLY A 533 9.80 7.98 23.07
CA GLY A 533 10.95 7.53 23.85
C GLY A 533 11.58 6.18 23.46
N GLY A 534 11.10 5.54 22.39
CA GLY A 534 11.69 4.30 21.87
C GLY A 534 11.29 3.04 22.66
N PRO A 535 11.99 1.90 22.44
CA PRO A 535 11.88 0.74 23.33
C PRO A 535 12.37 1.08 24.75
N SER A 536 11.98 0.32 25.76
CA SER A 536 12.46 0.46 27.15
C SER A 536 12.54 -0.90 27.83
N ILE A 537 13.62 -1.17 28.56
CA ILE A 537 13.92 -2.47 29.16
C ILE A 537 13.56 -2.47 30.65
N ARG A 538 12.73 -3.43 31.06
CA ARG A 538 12.36 -3.66 32.47
C ARG A 538 13.40 -4.51 33.19
#